data_AF-A0A3R7Y2T4-F1
#
_entry.id   AF-A0A3R7Y2T4-F1
#
_cell.length_a   1.000
_cell.length_b   1.000
_cell.length_c   1.000
_cell.angle_alpha   90.00
_cell.angle_beta   90.00
_cell.angle_gamma   90.00
#
_symmetry.space_group_name_H-M   'P 1'
#
loop_
_entity.id
_entity.type
_entity.pdbx_description
1 polymer ?
#
loop_
_entity_poly.entity_id
_entity_poly.type
_entity_poly.pdbx_seq_one_letter_code
_entity_poly.pdbx_strand_id
1 'polypeptide(L)'
;TIESSNSYVLDSNLPALAKTPKCTPLWDDDGVAALFRLRYKFQLSARFYSKNNANKKTAYVMLAAELSVATEKEYSVAQVQDKSQTIAQLVAHLNAQKEK
;
A
#
# COMPACT_ATOMS: atom_id res chain seq x y z
N THR A 1 15.42 -30.33 -20.72
CA THR A 1 13.99 -30.16 -20.40
C THR A 1 13.85 -29.07 -19.36
N ILE A 2 13.24 -27.96 -19.80
CA ILE A 2 12.75 -26.78 -19.05
C ILE A 2 13.87 -25.97 -18.36
N GLU A 3 14.47 -24.93 -18.97
CA GLU A 3 13.94 -23.68 -19.56
C GLU A 3 13.71 -22.55 -18.53
N SER A 4 14.29 -21.39 -18.87
CA SER A 4 14.00 -20.03 -18.39
C SER A 4 14.47 -19.62 -16.99
N SER A 5 15.78 -19.41 -16.86
CA SER A 5 16.27 -18.28 -16.05
C SER A 5 16.09 -17.00 -16.86
N ASN A 6 15.02 -16.25 -16.58
CA ASN A 6 14.76 -14.95 -17.21
C ASN A 6 15.88 -13.96 -16.86
N SER A 7 16.78 -13.72 -17.82
CA SER A 7 17.66 -12.56 -17.82
C SER A 7 16.89 -11.38 -18.40
N TYR A 8 16.52 -10.41 -17.56
CA TYR A 8 16.01 -9.14 -18.05
C TYR A 8 17.20 -8.23 -18.37
N VAL A 9 17.51 -8.17 -19.66
CA VAL A 9 18.31 -7.14 -20.31
C VAL A 9 17.73 -5.75 -20.04
N LEU A 10 18.59 -4.83 -19.62
CA LEU A 10 18.30 -3.41 -19.47
C LEU A 10 18.22 -2.76 -20.85
N ASP A 11 17.03 -2.73 -21.46
CA ASP A 11 16.81 -1.88 -22.64
C ASP A 11 16.68 -0.42 -22.21
N SER A 12 17.70 0.35 -22.57
CA SER A 12 17.91 1.73 -22.15
C SER A 12 17.39 2.66 -23.24
N ASN A 13 16.09 2.96 -23.29
CA ASN A 13 15.55 4.09 -24.08
C ASN A 13 14.12 4.51 -23.66
N LEU A 14 13.98 5.30 -22.58
CA LEU A 14 12.78 6.13 -22.38
C LEU A 14 13.13 7.42 -21.59
N PRO A 15 12.72 8.62 -22.05
CA PRO A 15 13.21 9.87 -21.47
C PRO A 15 12.51 10.20 -20.15
N ALA A 16 13.33 10.41 -19.11
CA ALA A 16 13.15 11.33 -17.98
C ALA A 16 11.73 11.44 -17.35
N LEU A 17 11.37 10.47 -16.51
CA LEU A 17 10.71 10.79 -15.24
C LEU A 17 11.10 9.72 -14.22
N ALA A 18 12.04 10.07 -13.34
CA ALA A 18 12.54 9.22 -12.27
C ALA A 18 11.40 8.78 -11.32
N LYS A 19 10.69 7.72 -11.69
CA LYS A 19 9.95 6.89 -10.75
C LYS A 19 10.97 5.90 -10.25
N THR A 20 11.50 6.16 -9.06
CA THR A 20 12.22 5.16 -8.27
C THR A 20 11.46 3.84 -8.39
N PRO A 21 12.15 2.70 -8.58
CA PRO A 21 11.47 1.41 -8.54
C PRO A 21 10.80 1.35 -7.18
N LYS A 22 9.48 1.54 -7.17
CA LYS A 22 8.67 1.37 -5.97
C LYS A 22 8.85 -0.09 -5.65
N CYS A 23 9.76 -0.36 -4.72
CA CYS A 23 9.93 -1.67 -4.12
C CYS A 23 8.62 -1.89 -3.36
N THR A 24 7.59 -2.33 -4.09
CA THR A 24 6.35 -2.78 -3.52
C THR A 24 6.76 -3.93 -2.63
N PRO A 25 6.68 -3.79 -1.30
CA PRO A 25 6.91 -4.92 -0.44
C PRO A 25 5.93 -6.00 -0.90
N LEU A 26 6.38 -7.25 -0.92
CA LEU A 26 5.52 -8.38 -1.28
C LEU A 26 4.41 -8.45 -0.24
N TRP A 27 3.29 -7.77 -0.52
CA TRP A 27 2.11 -7.74 0.33
C TRP A 27 1.48 -9.12 0.29
N ASP A 28 1.64 -9.87 1.38
CA ASP A 28 0.96 -11.13 1.64
C ASP A 28 -0.46 -10.89 2.19
N ASP A 29 -1.28 -11.95 2.17
CA ASP A 29 -2.67 -11.89 2.62
C ASP A 29 -2.77 -11.41 4.07
N ASP A 30 -1.84 -11.83 4.94
CA ASP A 30 -1.77 -11.40 6.34
C ASP A 30 -1.47 -9.90 6.46
N GLY A 31 -0.51 -9.37 5.69
CA GLY A 31 -0.21 -7.94 5.67
C GLY A 31 -1.37 -7.09 5.15
N VAL A 32 -2.08 -7.56 4.13
CA VAL A 32 -3.28 -6.89 3.63
C VAL A 32 -4.40 -6.96 4.66
N ALA A 33 -4.66 -8.11 5.28
CA ALA A 33 -5.68 -8.27 6.31
C ALA A 33 -5.43 -7.39 7.54
N ALA A 34 -4.18 -7.34 8.03
CA ALA A 34 -3.77 -6.48 9.14
C ALA A 34 -3.96 -4.99 8.80
N LEU A 35 -3.59 -4.56 7.59
CA LEU A 35 -3.80 -3.19 7.10
C LEU A 35 -5.28 -2.80 7.15
N PHE A 36 -6.18 -3.65 6.65
CA PHE A 36 -7.62 -3.40 6.70
C PHE A 36 -8.15 -3.34 8.14
N ARG A 37 -7.73 -4.29 9.00
CA ARG A 37 -8.15 -4.33 10.41
C ARG A 37 -7.76 -3.05 11.14
N LEU A 38 -6.51 -2.63 11.00
CA LEU A 38 -5.99 -1.44 11.67
C LEU A 38 -6.61 -0.15 11.13
N ARG A 39 -6.89 -0.09 9.82
CA ARG A 39 -7.47 1.10 9.20
C ARG A 39 -8.94 1.31 9.55
N TYR A 40 -9.74 0.26 9.64
CA TYR A 40 -11.21 0.39 9.76
C TYR A 40 -11.79 -0.08 11.10
N LYS A 41 -11.12 -0.99 11.83
CA LYS A 41 -11.66 -1.61 13.05
C LYS A 41 -10.88 -1.28 14.34
N PHE A 42 -9.72 -0.65 14.24
CA PHE A 42 -8.88 -0.30 15.39
C PHE A 42 -8.98 1.19 15.75
N GLN A 43 -8.44 1.61 16.91
CA GLN A 43 -8.45 2.99 17.41
C GLN A 43 -7.84 4.03 16.44
N LEU A 44 -7.03 3.57 15.48
CA LEU A 44 -6.44 4.42 14.43
C LEU A 44 -7.48 4.91 13.40
N SER A 45 -8.63 4.23 13.26
CA SER A 45 -9.64 4.53 12.24
C SER A 45 -10.15 5.97 12.31
N ALA A 46 -10.46 6.45 13.52
CA ALA A 46 -10.96 7.81 13.75
C ALA A 46 -10.03 8.91 13.21
N ARG A 47 -8.70 8.66 13.24
CA ARG A 47 -7.70 9.64 12.81
C ARG A 47 -7.68 9.84 11.30
N PHE A 48 -8.05 8.82 10.53
CA PHE A 48 -8.10 8.90 9.07
C PHE A 48 -9.27 9.77 8.56
N TYR A 49 -10.30 9.98 9.37
CA TYR A 49 -11.44 10.86 9.04
C TYR A 49 -11.20 12.33 9.38
N SER A 50 -10.07 12.68 10.00
CA SER A 50 -9.75 14.07 10.36
C SER A 50 -9.61 14.96 9.14
N LYS A 51 -10.16 16.17 9.14
CA LYS A 51 -9.93 17.19 8.09
C LYS A 51 -8.52 17.79 8.12
N ASN A 52 -7.77 17.57 9.21
CA ASN A 52 -6.41 18.08 9.37
C ASN A 52 -5.38 17.15 8.71
N ASN A 53 -4.60 17.69 7.77
CA ASN A 53 -3.55 16.96 7.05
C ASN A 53 -2.40 16.46 7.95
N ALA A 54 -2.08 17.17 9.04
CA ALA A 54 -1.09 16.73 10.01
C ALA A 54 -1.55 15.46 10.73
N ASN A 55 -2.81 15.44 11.18
CA ASN A 55 -3.41 14.26 11.82
C ASN A 55 -3.45 13.06 10.88
N LYS A 56 -3.74 13.28 9.59
CA LYS A 56 -3.67 12.22 8.58
C LYS A 56 -2.26 11.66 8.43
N LYS A 57 -1.23 12.51 8.37
CA LYS A 57 0.17 12.06 8.31
C LYS A 57 0.53 11.24 9.54
N THR A 58 0.21 11.73 10.73
CA THR A 58 0.41 10.98 11.99
C THR A 58 -0.32 9.64 11.98
N ALA A 59 -1.54 9.58 11.46
CA ALA A 59 -2.29 8.33 11.34
C ALA A 59 -1.57 7.29 10.46
N TYR A 60 -0.97 7.71 9.34
CA TYR A 60 -0.17 6.82 8.50
C TYR A 60 1.15 6.38 9.16
N VAL A 61 1.80 7.26 9.92
CA VAL A 61 3.00 6.91 10.69
C VAL A 61 2.68 5.83 11.72
N MET A 62 1.62 6.03 12.51
CA MET A 62 1.20 5.04 13.49
C MET A 62 0.72 3.74 12.83
N LEU A 63 -0.03 3.83 11.74
CA LEU A 63 -0.48 2.66 11.00
C LEU A 63 0.70 1.82 10.50
N ALA A 64 1.77 2.45 10.01
CA ALA A 64 2.98 1.74 9.59
C ALA A 64 3.67 1.03 10.77
N ALA A 65 3.78 1.70 11.92
CA ALA A 65 4.35 1.11 13.13
C ALA A 65 3.51 -0.07 13.64
N GLU A 66 2.20 0.11 13.82
CA GLU A 66 1.29 -0.94 14.30
C GLU A 66 1.22 -2.11 13.32
N LEU A 67 1.20 -1.83 12.02
CA LEU A 67 1.22 -2.87 11.00
C LEU A 67 2.51 -3.68 11.10
N SER A 68 3.64 -3.00 11.28
CA SER A 68 4.93 -3.67 11.36
C SER A 68 5.04 -4.59 12.56
N VAL A 69 4.49 -4.17 13.70
CA VAL A 69 4.39 -5.01 14.90
C VAL A 69 3.44 -6.19 14.68
N ALA A 70 2.29 -5.95 14.04
CA ALA A 70 1.25 -6.97 13.85
C ALA A 70 1.66 -8.10 12.88
N THR A 71 2.58 -7.82 11.95
CA THR A 71 3.01 -8.77 10.92
C THR A 71 4.48 -9.15 11.02
N GLU A 72 5.19 -8.64 12.04
CA GLU A 72 6.63 -8.81 12.23
C GLU A 72 7.47 -8.44 10.99
N LYS A 73 7.02 -7.43 10.23
CA LYS A 73 7.64 -6.96 8.98
C LYS A 73 7.74 -5.45 8.96
N GLU A 74 8.84 -4.90 8.48
CA GLU A 74 8.98 -3.45 8.40
C GLU A 74 8.21 -2.87 7.20
N TYR A 75 7.29 -1.94 7.46
CA TYR A 75 6.61 -1.16 6.43
C TYR A 75 6.94 0.31 6.56
N SER A 76 7.32 0.93 5.43
CA SER A 76 7.41 2.39 5.38
C SER A 76 6.04 3.03 5.26
N VAL A 77 5.93 4.26 5.78
CA VAL A 77 4.72 5.09 5.66
C VAL A 77 4.28 5.25 4.21
N ALA A 78 5.23 5.41 3.29
CA ALA A 78 4.95 5.55 1.85
C ALA A 78 4.32 4.28 1.26
N GLN A 79 4.82 3.10 1.63
CA GLN A 79 4.27 1.82 1.17
C GLN A 79 2.83 1.61 1.68
N VAL A 80 2.58 1.92 2.95
CA VAL A 80 1.23 1.84 3.57
C VAL A 80 0.26 2.81 2.89
N GLN A 81 0.70 4.03 2.60
CA GLN A 81 -0.09 5.04 1.90
C GLN A 81 -0.46 4.61 0.48
N ASP A 82 0.53 4.19 -0.31
CA ASP A 82 0.35 3.76 -1.70
C ASP A 82 -0.60 2.55 -1.80
N LYS A 83 -0.42 1.55 -0.92
CA LYS A 83 -1.30 0.38 -0.84
C LYS A 83 -2.73 0.77 -0.45
N SER A 84 -2.89 1.62 0.56
CA SER A 84 -4.21 2.08 1.01
C SER A 84 -4.96 2.87 -0.07
N GLN A 85 -4.26 3.67 -0.88
CA GLN A 85 -4.86 4.39 -2.00
C GLN A 85 -5.30 3.45 -3.12
N THR A 86 -4.43 2.50 -3.48
CA THR A 86 -4.72 1.49 -4.50
C THR A 86 -5.97 0.68 -4.16
N ILE A 87 -6.08 0.24 -2.89
CA ILE A 87 -7.26 -0.48 -2.40
C ILE A 87 -8.52 0.38 -2.50
N ALA A 88 -8.47 1.65 -2.07
CA ALA A 88 -9.63 2.53 -2.11
C ALA A 88 -10.12 2.78 -3.55
N GLN A 89 -9.18 2.92 -4.50
CA GLN A 89 -9.49 3.06 -5.92
C GLN A 89 -10.13 1.79 -6.49
N LEU A 90 -9.62 0.61 -6.14
CA LEU A 90 -10.20 -0.66 -6.57
C LEU A 90 -11.64 -0.82 -6.06
N VAL A 91 -11.88 -0.49 -4.78
CA VAL A 91 -13.23 -0.54 -4.19
C VAL A 91 -14.17 0.43 -4.91
N ALA A 92 -13.72 1.66 -5.18
CA ALA A 92 -14.52 2.63 -5.93
C ALA A 92 -14.85 2.14 -7.35
N HIS A 93 -13.88 1.53 -8.04
CA HIS A 93 -14.08 0.98 -9.37
C HIS A 93 -15.07 -0.20 -9.37
N LEU A 94 -14.94 -1.13 -8.42
CA LEU A 94 -15.86 -2.26 -8.27
C LEU A 94 -17.29 -1.81 -7.92
N ASN A 95 -17.43 -0.79 -7.08
CA ASN A 95 -18.74 -0.22 -6.76
C ASN A 95 -19.38 0.45 -7.99
N ALA A 96 -18.60 1.20 -8.78
CA ALA A 96 -19.09 1.83 -10.00
C ALA A 96 -19.53 0.83 -11.08
N GLN A 97 -19.00 -0.40 -11.06
CA GLN A 97 -19.47 -1.48 -11.96
C GLN A 97 -20.75 -2.17 -11.46
N LYS A 98 -21.08 -2.09 -10.17
CA LYS A 98 -22.32 -2.66 -9.61
C LYS A 98 -23.54 -1.77 -9.80
N GLU A 99 -23.34 -0.48 -10.07
CA GLU A 99 -24.41 0.49 -10.33
C GLU A 99 -24.79 0.59 -11.83
N LYS A 100 -24.26 -0.29 -12.68
CA LYS A 100 -24.61 -0.44 -14.10
C LYS A 100 -25.30 -1.77 -14.34
#